data_AF-A0A919YHB6-F1
#
_entry.id   AF-A0A919YHB6-F1
#
_cell.length_a   1.000
_cell.length_b   1.000
_cell.length_c   1.000
_cell.angle_alpha   90.00
_cell.angle_beta   90.00
_cell.angle_gamma   90.00
#
_symmetry.space_group_name_H-M   'P 1'
#
loop_
_entity.id
_entity.type
_entity.pdbx_description
1 polymer ?
#
loop_
_entity_poly.entity_id
_entity_poly.type
_entity_poly.pdbx_seq_one_letter_code
_entity_poly.pdbx_strand_id
1 'polypeptide(L)'
;MAESSVKEFRDECLSVISKLESLLEIGISNNEIKPYDISALKERVLSIRTDNDIKRFMDGWDFIRLQNLMRLCGKVCCKHVVEPNTIMQIFTCNGCPIFSFEKKYL
;
A
#
# COMPACT_ATOMS: atom_id res chain seq x y z
N MET A 1 -12.32 -18.75 15.72
CA MET A 1 -12.74 -17.71 14.76
C MET A 1 -11.71 -16.57 14.60
N ALA A 2 -10.41 -16.82 14.80
CA ALA A 2 -9.36 -15.77 14.75
C ALA A 2 -8.45 -15.81 13.50
N GLU A 3 -8.37 -16.94 12.77
CA GLU A 3 -7.53 -17.03 11.56
C GLU A 3 -8.03 -16.16 10.40
N SER A 4 -9.32 -15.80 10.40
CA SER A 4 -9.93 -14.99 9.33
C SER A 4 -9.39 -13.55 9.32
N SER A 5 -9.26 -12.91 10.48
CA SER A 5 -8.84 -11.50 10.59
C SER A 5 -7.37 -11.32 10.19
N VAL A 6 -6.50 -12.24 10.63
CA VAL A 6 -5.07 -12.17 10.33
C VAL A 6 -4.78 -12.41 8.85
N LYS A 7 -5.50 -13.35 8.24
CA LYS A 7 -5.39 -13.58 6.80
C LYS A 7 -5.89 -12.36 6.02
N GLU A 8 -7.07 -11.84 6.36
CA GLU A 8 -7.65 -10.67 5.71
C GLU A 8 -6.71 -9.46 5.77
N PHE A 9 -6.19 -9.12 6.95
CA PHE A 9 -5.23 -8.02 7.10
C PHE A 9 -3.99 -8.19 6.22
N ARG A 10 -3.45 -9.41 6.17
CA ARG A 10 -2.27 -9.73 5.35
C ARG A 10 -2.57 -9.59 3.86
N ASP A 11 -3.70 -10.14 3.40
CA ASP A 11 -4.11 -10.09 2.01
C ASP A 11 -4.33 -8.62 1.57
N GLU A 12 -4.92 -7.80 2.44
CA GLU A 12 -5.08 -6.36 2.21
C GLU A 12 -3.73 -5.64 2.11
N CYS A 13 -2.81 -5.87 3.07
CA CYS A 13 -1.46 -5.31 3.02
C CYS A 13 -0.71 -5.72 1.75
N LEU A 14 -0.81 -6.98 1.34
CA LEU A 14 -0.16 -7.49 0.13
C LEU A 14 -0.74 -6.87 -1.15
N SER A 15 -2.05 -6.64 -1.19
CA SER A 15 -2.72 -5.93 -2.29
C SER A 15 -2.23 -4.48 -2.40
N VAL A 16 -2.09 -3.79 -1.25
CA VAL A 16 -1.48 -2.45 -1.19
C VAL A 16 -0.05 -2.50 -1.71
N ILE A 17 0.78 -3.42 -1.20
CA ILE A 17 2.18 -3.58 -1.60
C ILE A 17 2.31 -3.80 -3.10
N SER A 18 1.51 -4.70 -3.69
CA SER A 18 1.52 -4.94 -5.14
C SER A 18 1.18 -3.68 -5.94
N LYS A 19 0.21 -2.88 -5.46
CA LYS A 19 -0.10 -1.59 -6.09
C LYS A 19 1.04 -0.57 -5.94
N LEU A 20 1.74 -0.58 -4.81
CA LEU A 20 2.93 0.24 -4.59
C LEU A 20 4.09 -0.16 -5.51
N GLU A 21 4.34 -1.46 -5.73
CA GLU A 21 5.37 -1.95 -6.68
C GLU A 21 5.12 -1.34 -8.06
N SER A 22 3.89 -1.46 -8.57
CA SER A 22 3.50 -0.89 -9.87
C SER A 22 3.68 0.63 -9.93
N LEU A 23 3.30 1.38 -8.88
CA LEU A 23 3.45 2.83 -8.86
C LEU A 23 4.91 3.27 -8.69
N LEU A 24 5.73 2.51 -7.96
CA LEU A 24 7.17 2.75 -7.84
C LEU A 24 7.86 2.56 -9.19
N GLU A 25 7.53 1.50 -9.93
CA GLU A 25 8.07 1.26 -11.29
C GLU A 25 7.77 2.44 -12.21
N ILE A 26 6.54 2.96 -12.17
CA ILE A 26 6.14 4.15 -12.95
C ILE A 26 6.94 5.37 -12.50
N GLY A 27 7.05 5.61 -11.19
CA GLY A 27 7.79 6.74 -10.64
C GLY A 27 9.29 6.71 -10.96
N ILE A 28 9.90 5.51 -10.93
CA ILE A 28 11.31 5.28 -11.30
C ILE A 28 11.49 5.53 -12.80
N SER A 29 10.61 4.98 -13.63
CA SER A 29 10.67 5.16 -15.10
C SER A 29 10.53 6.62 -15.53
N ASN A 30 9.85 7.44 -14.73
CA ASN A 30 9.69 8.88 -14.93
C ASN A 30 10.73 9.74 -14.18
N ASN A 31 11.76 9.13 -13.58
CA ASN A 31 12.81 9.81 -12.78
C ASN A 31 12.29 10.64 -11.57
N GLU A 32 11.11 10.30 -11.03
CA GLU A 32 10.54 11.01 -9.87
C GLU A 32 10.88 10.34 -8.54
N ILE A 33 11.15 9.04 -8.58
CA ILE A 33 11.48 8.23 -7.43
C ILE A 33 12.81 7.53 -7.70
N LYS A 34 13.73 7.57 -6.74
CA LYS A 34 14.95 6.75 -6.79
C LYS A 34 14.58 5.28 -6.64
N PRO A 35 15.33 4.34 -7.25
CA PRO A 35 15.12 2.91 -7.06
C PRO A 35 14.89 2.55 -5.59
N TYR A 36 13.76 1.92 -5.31
CA TYR A 36 13.32 1.63 -3.95
C TYR A 36 12.86 0.18 -3.86
N ASP A 37 13.50 -0.59 -2.99
CA ASP A 37 13.13 -1.98 -2.74
C ASP A 37 12.16 -2.10 -1.57
N ILE A 38 11.02 -2.73 -1.81
CA ILE A 38 9.98 -3.01 -0.81
C ILE A 38 9.92 -4.48 -0.39
N SER A 39 10.83 -5.33 -0.86
CA SER A 39 10.86 -6.78 -0.56
C SER A 39 10.86 -7.05 0.94
N ALA A 40 11.67 -6.31 1.71
CA ALA A 40 11.70 -6.43 3.17
C ALA A 40 10.32 -6.16 3.81
N LEU A 41 9.59 -5.14 3.34
CA LEU A 41 8.26 -4.82 3.88
C LEU A 41 7.24 -5.95 3.57
N LYS A 42 7.34 -6.52 2.36
CA LYS A 42 6.53 -7.66 1.92
C LYS A 42 6.80 -8.91 2.77
N GLU A 43 8.06 -9.22 3.05
CA GLU A 43 8.44 -10.31 3.96
C GLU A 43 7.90 -10.09 5.38
N ARG A 44 7.92 -8.85 5.88
CA ARG A 44 7.34 -8.53 7.19
C ARG A 44 5.84 -8.77 7.25
N VAL A 45 5.10 -8.31 6.24
CA VAL A 45 3.66 -8.60 6.14
C VAL A 45 3.40 -10.11 6.04
N LEU A 46 4.20 -10.84 5.25
CA LEU A 46 4.11 -12.29 5.14
C LEU A 46 4.45 -13.03 6.43
N SER A 47 5.12 -12.41 7.40
CA SER A 47 5.45 -13.01 8.69
C SER A 47 4.34 -12.89 9.74
N ILE A 48 3.30 -12.09 9.49
CA ILE A 48 2.18 -11.89 10.42
C ILE A 48 1.36 -13.19 10.54
N ARG A 49 1.24 -13.72 11.77
CA ARG A 49 0.52 -14.98 12.05
C ARG A 49 -0.54 -14.83 13.13
N THR A 50 -0.47 -13.78 13.94
CA THR A 50 -1.37 -13.55 15.08
C THR A 50 -1.87 -12.11 15.12
N ASP A 51 -2.97 -11.86 15.85
CA ASP A 51 -3.45 -10.50 16.10
C ASP A 51 -2.42 -9.63 16.85
N ASN A 52 -1.57 -10.26 17.67
CA ASN A 52 -0.47 -9.54 18.33
C ASN A 52 0.60 -9.08 17.34
N ASP A 53 0.85 -9.86 16.27
CA ASP A 53 1.76 -9.44 15.21
C ASP A 53 1.18 -8.26 14.43
N ILE A 54 -0.14 -8.23 14.21
CA ILE A 54 -0.82 -7.09 13.59
C ILE A 54 -0.60 -5.83 14.42
N LYS A 55 -0.86 -5.88 15.73
CA LYS A 55 -0.63 -4.74 16.63
C LYS A 55 0.81 -4.26 16.57
N ARG A 56 1.78 -5.19 16.70
CA ARG A 56 3.21 -4.86 16.62
C ARG A 56 3.61 -4.27 15.28
N PHE A 57 3.01 -4.73 14.19
CA PHE A 57 3.25 -4.19 12.86
C PHE A 57 2.71 -2.76 12.77
N MET A 58 1.45 -2.53 13.16
CA MET A 58 0.78 -1.22 13.13
C MET A 58 1.47 -0.19 14.03
N ASP A 59 1.96 -0.59 15.19
CA ASP A 59 2.71 0.28 16.11
C ASP A 59 4.18 0.46 15.69
N GLY A 60 4.63 -0.27 14.66
CA GLY A 60 6.02 -0.36 14.25
C GLY A 60 6.40 0.57 13.10
N TRP A 61 7.72 0.67 12.88
CA TRP A 61 8.30 1.42 11.75
C TRP A 61 7.88 0.87 10.38
N ASP A 62 7.55 -0.41 10.28
CA ASP A 62 7.12 -1.03 9.02
C ASP A 62 5.78 -0.47 8.54
N PHE A 63 4.83 -0.21 9.44
CA PHE A 63 3.55 0.42 9.08
C PHE A 63 3.71 1.91 8.74
N ILE A 64 4.55 2.64 9.47
CA ILE A 64 4.91 4.03 9.13
C ILE A 64 5.56 4.09 7.74
N ARG A 65 6.44 3.14 7.44
CA ARG A 65 7.08 3.00 6.12
C ARG A 65 6.04 2.74 5.03
N LEU A 66 5.07 1.86 5.27
CA LEU A 66 3.96 1.60 4.34
C LEU A 66 3.15 2.87 4.07
N GLN A 67 2.74 3.61 5.10
CA GLN A 67 1.99 4.87 4.96
C GLN A 67 2.76 5.92 4.13
N ASN A 68 4.07 6.06 4.38
CA ASN A 68 4.89 7.01 3.63
C ASN A 68 5.00 6.63 2.15
N LEU A 69 5.12 5.34 1.85
CA LEU A 69 5.11 4.84 0.47
C LEU A 69 3.76 5.09 -0.20
N MET A 70 2.63 4.87 0.49
CA MET A 70 1.29 5.16 -0.02
C MET A 70 1.14 6.62 -0.43
N ARG A 71 1.61 7.56 0.40
CA ARG A 71 1.59 9.00 0.09
C ARG A 71 2.49 9.35 -1.10
N LEU A 72 3.69 8.76 -1.17
CA LEU A 72 4.63 8.99 -2.28
C LEU A 72 4.04 8.48 -3.60
N CYS A 73 3.57 7.24 -3.62
CA CYS A 73 2.98 6.61 -4.80
C CYS A 73 1.64 7.24 -5.20
N GLY A 74 0.87 7.79 -4.25
CA GLY A 74 -0.33 8.56 -4.55
C GLY A 74 -0.05 9.76 -5.45
N LYS A 75 1.07 10.47 -5.25
CA LYS A 75 1.50 11.57 -6.12
C LYS A 75 1.82 11.10 -7.53
N VAL A 76 2.53 9.98 -7.67
CA VAL A 76 2.84 9.38 -8.97
C VAL A 76 1.55 8.99 -9.71
N CYS A 77 0.60 8.37 -9.00
CA CYS A 77 -0.68 7.98 -9.56
C CYS A 77 -1.44 9.18 -10.15
N CYS A 78 -1.59 10.25 -9.39
CA CYS A 78 -2.30 11.47 -9.82
C CYS A 78 -1.59 12.24 -10.94
N LYS A 79 -0.31 11.97 -11.19
CA LYS A 79 0.47 12.65 -12.23
C LYS A 79 0.55 11.85 -13.53
N HIS A 80 0.65 10.52 -13.43
CA HIS A 80 1.01 9.66 -14.57
C HIS A 80 -0.01 8.57 -14.90
N VAL A 81 -0.91 8.23 -13.97
CA VAL A 81 -1.81 7.07 -14.13
C VAL A 81 -3.24 7.52 -14.39
N VAL A 82 -3.71 8.52 -13.66
CA VAL A 82 -5.08 9.01 -13.79
C VAL A 82 -5.10 10.53 -13.77
N GLU A 83 -5.86 11.10 -14.70
CA GLU A 83 -6.03 12.54 -14.79
C GLU A 83 -6.85 13.06 -13.59
N PRO A 84 -6.36 14.08 -12.86
CA PRO A 84 -7.06 14.61 -11.71
C PRO A 84 -8.35 15.34 -12.09
N ASN A 85 -9.31 15.38 -11.17
CA ASN A 85 -10.62 16.02 -11.31
C ASN A 85 -11.52 15.39 -12.38
N THR A 86 -11.32 14.10 -12.68
CA THR A 86 -12.14 13.35 -13.64
C THR A 86 -13.03 12.31 -12.94
N ILE A 87 -14.14 11.92 -13.58
CA ILE A 87 -14.96 10.79 -13.11
C ILE A 87 -14.13 9.50 -13.06
N MET A 88 -13.18 9.35 -14.00
CA MET A 88 -12.27 8.22 -14.03
C MET A 88 -11.42 8.15 -12.77
N GLN A 89 -10.91 9.29 -12.27
CA GLN A 89 -10.21 9.35 -10.99
C GLN A 89 -11.05 8.78 -9.84
N ILE A 90 -12.32 9.17 -9.74
CA ILE A 90 -13.22 8.67 -8.69
C ILE A 90 -13.35 7.16 -8.77
N PHE A 91 -13.59 6.63 -9.98
CA PHE A 91 -13.73 5.19 -10.20
C PHE A 91 -12.44 4.44 -9.86
N THR A 92 -11.30 4.91 -10.38
CA THR A 92 -9.98 4.31 -10.12
C THR A 92 -9.61 4.35 -8.64
N CYS A 93 -9.84 5.48 -7.96
CA CYS A 93 -9.54 5.61 -6.52
C CYS A 93 -10.44 4.72 -5.68
N ASN A 94 -11.74 4.61 -5.99
CA ASN A 94 -12.66 3.74 -5.24
C ASN A 94 -12.34 2.25 -5.36
N GLY A 95 -11.74 1.83 -6.49
CA GLY A 95 -11.25 0.46 -6.68
C GLY A 95 -9.79 0.24 -6.21
N CYS A 96 -9.13 1.27 -5.71
CA CYS A 96 -7.71 1.21 -5.40
C CYS A 96 -7.48 0.55 -4.02
N PRO A 97 -6.62 -0.49 -3.93
CA PRO A 97 -6.33 -1.13 -2.64
C PRO A 97 -5.68 -0.18 -1.64
N ILE A 98 -4.88 0.79 -2.11
CA ILE A 98 -4.31 1.84 -1.27
C ILE A 98 -5.45 2.63 -0.59
N PHE A 99 -6.42 3.12 -1.36
CA PHE A 99 -7.51 3.95 -0.83
C PHE A 99 -8.43 3.18 0.11
N SER A 100 -8.77 1.93 -0.24
CA SER A 100 -9.56 1.05 0.63
C SER A 100 -8.85 0.77 1.95
N PHE A 101 -7.53 0.56 1.91
CA PHE A 101 -6.71 0.34 3.10
C PHE A 101 -6.62 1.59 3.98
N GLU A 102 -6.42 2.78 3.40
CA GLU A 102 -6.44 4.05 4.16
C GLU A 102 -7.76 4.20 4.90
N LYS A 103 -8.90 4.03 4.23
CA LYS A 103 -10.22 4.14 4.89
C LYS A 103 -10.43 3.18 6.06
N LYS A 104 -9.79 2.01 6.03
CA LYS A 104 -9.98 0.97 7.04
C LYS A 104 -9.06 1.14 8.24
N TYR A 105 -7.85 1.69 8.04
CA TYR A 105 -6.79 1.65 9.04
C TYR A 105 -6.12 3.00 9.36
N LEU A 106 -6.39 4.08 8.61
CA LEU A 106 -5.78 5.42 8.76
C LEU A 106 -6.82 6.51 8.95
#